data_AF-A0A8J7ES65-F1
#
_entry.id   AF-A0A8J7ES65-F1
#
_cell.length_a   1.000
_cell.length_b   1.000
_cell.length_c   1.000
_cell.angle_alpha   90.00
_cell.angle_beta   90.00
_cell.angle_gamma   90.00
#
_symmetry.space_group_name_H-M   'P 1'
#
loop_
_entity.id
_entity.type
_entity.pdbx_description
1 polymer ?
#
loop_
_entity_poly.entity_id
_entity_poly.type
_entity_poly.pdbx_seq_one_letter_code
_entity_poly.pdbx_strand_id
1 'polypeptide(L)'
;MEENPVPSINDVSQSDWDKTPESVKRLVANLIEQFAKRVEQLESQYQELKAENQLLKEQVQQNSNNSSKPPSQDQGKGFKPKERKQGSKKRGGQPGHEGHERPFYPVEQCQSIEDYYPGECIHCGEALAGEDSEPYRIQTIEIPKLLPEVREHRFHALRC
;
A
#
# COMPACT_ATOMS: atom_id res chain seq x y z
N MET A 1 -8.40 -46.86 -27.98
CA MET A 1 -9.24 -46.94 -26.77
C MET A 1 -10.67 -46.87 -27.26
N GLU A 2 -11.36 -48.00 -27.25
CA GLU A 2 -12.77 -48.06 -27.64
C GLU A 2 -13.58 -47.34 -26.57
N GLU A 3 -14.23 -46.23 -26.94
CA GLU A 3 -15.20 -45.57 -26.09
C GLU A 3 -16.43 -46.47 -26.02
N ASN A 4 -16.54 -47.26 -24.94
CA ASN A 4 -17.78 -47.96 -24.64
C ASN A 4 -18.85 -46.88 -24.35
N PRO A 5 -19.94 -46.82 -25.14
CA PRO A 5 -20.96 -45.79 -24.96
C PRO A 5 -21.56 -45.92 -23.57
N VAL A 6 -21.58 -44.81 -22.84
CA VAL A 6 -22.18 -44.74 -21.51
C VAL A 6 -23.69 -45.02 -21.68
N PRO A 7 -24.23 -46.08 -21.05
CA PRO A 7 -25.66 -46.37 -21.15
C PRO A 7 -26.47 -45.17 -20.65
N SER A 8 -27.46 -44.78 -21.45
CA SER A 8 -28.29 -43.61 -21.20
C SER A 8 -29.39 -43.97 -20.21
N ILE A 9 -29.83 -42.99 -19.40
CA ILE A 9 -30.92 -43.18 -18.43
C ILE A 9 -32.25 -43.58 -19.09
N ASN A 10 -32.37 -43.36 -20.40
CA ASN A 10 -33.51 -43.75 -21.22
C ASN A 10 -33.51 -45.24 -21.61
N ASP A 11 -32.46 -45.99 -21.30
CA ASP A 11 -32.31 -47.40 -21.70
C ASP A 11 -33.05 -48.36 -20.75
N VAL A 12 -33.54 -47.88 -19.61
CA VAL A 12 -34.30 -48.68 -18.64
C VAL A 12 -35.79 -48.36 -18.76
N SER A 13 -36.58 -49.32 -19.25
CA SER A 13 -38.04 -49.15 -19.33
C SER A 13 -38.68 -49.16 -17.94
N GLN A 14 -39.78 -48.40 -17.75
CA GLN A 14 -40.52 -48.34 -16.49
C GLN A 14 -40.96 -49.73 -16.01
N SER A 15 -41.39 -50.59 -16.95
CA SER A 15 -41.79 -51.98 -16.69
C SER A 15 -40.65 -52.84 -16.13
N ASP A 16 -39.42 -52.63 -16.61
CA ASP A 16 -38.25 -53.40 -16.16
C ASP A 16 -37.75 -52.91 -14.79
N TRP A 17 -37.86 -51.61 -14.54
CA TRP A 17 -37.61 -51.04 -13.22
C TRP A 17 -38.60 -51.56 -12.18
N ASP A 18 -39.89 -51.66 -12.50
CA ASP A 18 -40.92 -52.13 -11.56
C ASP A 18 -40.66 -53.58 -11.11
N LYS A 19 -40.18 -54.45 -12.01
CA LYS A 19 -39.82 -55.86 -11.73
C LYS A 19 -38.48 -56.02 -10.99
N THR A 20 -37.70 -54.96 -10.86
CA THR A 20 -36.38 -55.02 -10.21
C THR A 20 -36.53 -55.33 -8.72
N PRO A 21 -35.74 -56.27 -8.14
CA PRO A 21 -35.81 -56.59 -6.73
C PRO A 21 -35.58 -55.38 -5.83
N GLU A 22 -36.29 -55.33 -4.70
CA GLU A 22 -36.23 -54.22 -3.74
C GLU A 22 -34.81 -53.97 -3.20
N SER A 23 -34.01 -55.03 -3.03
CA SER A 23 -32.60 -54.92 -2.62
C SER A 23 -31.74 -54.16 -3.63
N VAL A 24 -31.99 -54.35 -4.93
CA VAL A 24 -31.28 -53.66 -6.01
C VAL A 24 -31.73 -52.21 -6.10
N LYS A 25 -33.04 -51.93 -5.98
CA LYS A 25 -33.57 -50.55 -5.93
C LYS A 25 -32.94 -49.75 -4.79
N ARG A 26 -32.81 -50.36 -3.60
CA ARG A 26 -32.16 -49.75 -2.43
C ARG A 26 -30.67 -49.48 -2.65
N LEU A 27 -29.96 -50.42 -3.26
CA LEU A 27 -28.55 -50.23 -3.58
C LEU A 27 -28.36 -49.07 -4.57
N VAL A 28 -29.17 -49.01 -5.63
CA VAL A 28 -29.14 -47.92 -6.62
C VAL A 28 -29.47 -46.58 -5.95
N ALA A 29 -30.50 -46.50 -5.11
CA ALA A 29 -30.82 -45.28 -4.37
C ALA A 29 -29.67 -44.82 -3.46
N ASN A 30 -29.03 -45.75 -2.74
CA ASN A 30 -27.88 -45.42 -1.88
C ASN A 30 -26.68 -44.94 -2.71
N LEU A 31 -26.39 -45.58 -3.84
CA LEU A 31 -25.34 -45.15 -4.76
C LEU A 31 -25.62 -43.75 -5.32
N ILE A 32 -26.85 -43.46 -5.74
CA ILE A 32 -27.25 -42.12 -6.20
C ILE A 32 -27.02 -41.08 -5.09
N GLU A 33 -27.42 -41.39 -3.85
CA GLU A 33 -27.20 -40.48 -2.72
C GLU A 33 -25.70 -40.26 -2.44
N GLN A 34 -24.89 -41.32 -2.49
CA GLN A 34 -23.44 -41.21 -2.32
C GLN A 34 -22.79 -40.38 -3.43
N PHE A 35 -23.19 -40.61 -4.69
CA PHE A 35 -22.69 -39.83 -5.83
C PHE A 35 -23.12 -38.37 -5.74
N ALA A 36 -24.38 -38.08 -5.38
CA ALA A 36 -24.86 -36.72 -5.20
C ALA A 36 -24.04 -35.98 -4.13
N LYS A 37 -23.79 -36.61 -2.97
CA LYS A 37 -22.93 -36.05 -1.92
C LYS A 37 -21.50 -35.80 -2.40
N ARG A 38 -20.95 -36.71 -3.21
CA ARG A 38 -19.59 -36.58 -3.73
C ARG A 38 -19.48 -35.45 -4.76
N VAL A 39 -20.48 -35.28 -5.62
CA VAL A 39 -20.57 -34.18 -6.58
C VAL A 39 -20.64 -32.85 -5.85
N GLU A 40 -21.53 -32.71 -4.85
CA GLU A 40 -21.66 -31.50 -4.05
C GLU A 40 -20.33 -31.13 -3.34
N GLN A 41 -19.65 -32.12 -2.76
CA GLN A 41 -18.35 -31.91 -2.13
C GLN A 41 -17.28 -31.45 -3.13
N LEU A 42 -17.23 -32.04 -4.32
CA LEU A 42 -16.27 -31.66 -5.36
C LEU A 42 -16.56 -30.28 -5.92
N GLU A 43 -17.83 -29.93 -6.12
CA GLU A 43 -18.24 -28.60 -6.55
C GLU A 43 -17.84 -27.54 -5.53
N SER A 44 -18.06 -27.81 -4.24
CA SER A 44 -17.62 -26.91 -3.16
C SER A 44 -16.11 -26.70 -3.17
N GLN A 45 -15.31 -27.78 -3.25
CA GLN A 45 -13.85 -27.70 -3.31
C GLN A 45 -13.37 -26.96 -4.57
N TYR A 46 -14.03 -27.20 -5.70
CA TYR A 46 -13.70 -26.52 -6.95
C TYR A 46 -13.94 -25.01 -6.85
N GLN A 47 -15.06 -24.58 -6.25
CA GLN A 47 -15.33 -23.16 -6.07
C GLN A 47 -14.34 -22.49 -5.12
N GLU A 48 -13.99 -23.14 -4.01
CA GLU A 48 -12.99 -22.64 -3.07
C GLU A 48 -11.63 -22.47 -3.75
N LEU A 49 -11.16 -23.52 -4.43
CA LEU A 49 -9.87 -23.49 -5.12
C LEU A 49 -9.85 -22.49 -6.26
N LYS A 50 -10.97 -22.32 -6.97
CA LYS A 50 -11.11 -21.33 -8.04
C LYS A 50 -11.04 -19.90 -7.49
N ALA A 51 -11.70 -19.63 -6.35
CA ALA A 51 -11.65 -18.33 -5.69
C ALA A 51 -10.23 -18.00 -5.20
N GLU A 52 -9.56 -18.96 -4.56
CA GLU A 52 -8.17 -18.80 -4.12
C GLU A 52 -7.23 -18.55 -5.31
N ASN A 53 -7.39 -19.31 -6.40
CA ASN A 53 -6.58 -19.13 -7.60
C ASN A 53 -6.76 -17.76 -8.24
N GLN A 54 -8.00 -17.24 -8.24
CA GLN A 54 -8.29 -15.90 -8.74
C GLN A 54 -7.61 -14.84 -7.88
N LEU A 55 -7.73 -14.93 -6.55
CA LEU A 55 -7.11 -14.00 -5.60
C LEU A 55 -5.58 -14.00 -5.74
N LEU A 56 -4.96 -15.19 -5.83
CA LEU A 56 -3.51 -15.30 -6.02
C LEU A 56 -3.06 -14.71 -7.37
N LYS A 57 -3.82 -14.93 -8.45
CA LYS A 57 -3.54 -14.31 -9.76
C LYS A 57 -3.61 -12.79 -9.70
N GLU A 58 -4.61 -12.24 -9.02
CA GLU A 58 -4.72 -10.80 -8.81
C GLU A 58 -3.53 -10.25 -8.02
N GLN A 59 -3.12 -10.94 -6.95
CA GLN A 59 -1.95 -10.56 -6.16
C GLN A 59 -0.64 -10.57 -6.98
N VAL A 60 -0.42 -11.61 -7.80
CA VAL A 60 0.78 -11.73 -8.64
C VAL A 60 0.80 -10.68 -9.76
N GLN A 61 -0.36 -10.24 -10.25
CA GLN A 61 -0.45 -9.20 -11.28
C GLN A 61 -0.25 -7.77 -10.74
N GLN A 62 -0.26 -7.58 -9.42
CA GLN A 62 0.01 -6.26 -8.83
C GLN A 62 1.48 -5.91 -8.94
N ASN A 63 1.74 -4.71 -9.47
CA ASN A 63 3.06 -4.10 -9.55
C ASN A 63 2.97 -2.59 -9.26
N SER A 64 4.11 -1.94 -9.14
CA SER A 64 4.22 -0.51 -8.86
C SER A 64 3.57 0.40 -9.90
N ASN A 65 3.29 -0.10 -11.10
CA ASN A 65 2.61 0.64 -12.16
C ASN A 65 1.08 0.63 -12.01
N ASN A 66 0.50 -0.38 -11.34
CA ASN A 66 -0.95 -0.56 -11.25
C ASN A 66 -1.52 -0.61 -9.81
N SER A 67 -0.68 -0.53 -8.76
CA SER A 67 -1.14 -0.77 -7.38
C SER A 67 -0.74 0.30 -6.34
N SER A 68 -0.18 1.44 -6.75
CA SER A 68 0.36 2.49 -5.85
C SER A 68 1.42 2.01 -4.84
N LYS A 69 1.84 0.74 -4.92
CA LYS A 69 2.91 0.15 -4.13
C LYS A 69 4.26 0.65 -4.67
N PRO A 70 5.26 0.85 -3.79
CA PRO A 70 6.58 1.28 -4.23
C PRO A 70 7.23 0.19 -5.10
N PRO A 71 8.03 0.56 -6.13
CA PRO A 71 8.75 -0.38 -7.01
C PRO A 71 9.67 -1.37 -6.30
N SER A 72 10.06 -1.08 -5.06
CA SER A 72 10.85 -1.98 -4.21
C SER A 72 10.08 -3.21 -3.73
N GLN A 73 8.74 -3.21 -3.79
CA GLN A 73 7.88 -4.32 -3.38
C GLN A 73 7.36 -5.17 -4.55
N ASP A 74 7.81 -4.90 -5.78
CA ASP A 74 7.41 -5.69 -6.94
C ASP A 74 7.97 -7.12 -6.82
N GLN A 75 7.07 -8.10 -6.67
CA GLN A 75 7.41 -9.53 -6.60
C GLN A 75 7.70 -10.07 -8.02
N GLY A 76 8.86 -9.72 -8.56
CA GLY A 76 9.33 -10.14 -9.88
C GLY A 76 10.84 -9.98 -10.00
N LYS A 77 11.42 -10.32 -11.17
CA LYS A 77 12.85 -10.09 -11.43
C LYS A 77 13.16 -8.63 -11.14
N GLY A 78 13.89 -8.42 -10.05
CA GLY A 78 13.93 -7.19 -9.28
C GLY A 78 14.09 -5.95 -10.12
N PHE A 79 13.53 -4.85 -9.61
CA PHE A 79 13.79 -3.49 -10.04
C PHE A 79 15.22 -3.38 -10.60
N LYS A 80 15.34 -3.36 -11.93
CA LYS A 80 16.57 -2.98 -12.60
C LYS A 80 16.48 -1.47 -12.71
N PRO A 81 17.13 -0.69 -11.82
CA PRO A 81 17.22 0.74 -12.03
C PRO A 81 17.80 0.92 -13.43
N LYS A 82 17.03 1.61 -14.29
CA LYS A 82 17.50 1.98 -15.62
C LYS A 82 18.85 2.66 -15.41
N GLU A 83 19.93 2.09 -15.96
CA GLU A 83 21.28 2.63 -15.79
C GLU A 83 21.24 4.09 -16.23
N ARG A 84 21.27 4.99 -15.24
CA ARG A 84 21.28 6.42 -15.52
C ARG A 84 22.63 6.69 -16.15
N LYS A 85 22.64 7.09 -17.41
CA LYS A 85 23.83 7.66 -18.05
C LYS A 85 24.36 8.72 -17.09
N GLN A 86 25.58 8.53 -16.59
CA GLN A 86 26.22 9.52 -15.73
C GLN A 86 26.27 10.83 -16.53
N GLY A 87 25.50 11.83 -16.09
CA GLY A 87 25.59 13.16 -16.66
C GLY A 87 27.01 13.68 -16.46
N SER A 88 27.56 14.34 -17.46
CA SER A 88 28.88 15.00 -17.37
C SER A 88 28.92 16.17 -16.38
N LYS A 89 27.76 16.57 -15.85
CA LYS A 89 27.62 17.66 -14.88
C LYS A 89 27.87 17.13 -13.48
N LYS A 90 28.78 17.80 -12.75
CA LYS A 90 29.00 17.56 -11.32
C LYS A 90 27.71 17.85 -10.54
N ARG A 91 27.51 17.15 -9.43
CA ARG A 91 26.42 17.45 -8.46
C ARG A 91 26.64 18.87 -7.89
N GLY A 92 25.58 19.68 -7.84
CA GLY A 92 25.61 21.06 -7.35
C GLY A 92 25.16 22.08 -8.41
N GLY A 93 25.10 23.35 -8.01
CA GLY A 93 24.88 24.46 -8.94
C GLY A 93 25.98 24.50 -10.00
N GLN A 94 25.62 24.82 -11.25
CA GLN A 94 26.63 24.92 -12.30
C GLN A 94 27.44 26.22 -12.14
N PRO A 95 28.71 26.26 -12.58
CA PRO A 95 29.48 27.49 -12.61
C PRO A 95 28.70 28.61 -13.32
N GLY A 96 28.54 29.75 -12.65
CA GLY A 96 27.76 30.90 -13.16
C GLY A 96 26.29 30.94 -12.73
N HIS A 97 25.79 29.96 -11.96
CA HIS A 97 24.48 30.07 -11.31
C HIS A 97 24.61 30.89 -10.03
N GLU A 98 23.81 31.96 -9.93
CA GLU A 98 23.68 32.72 -8.70
C GLU A 98 23.05 31.86 -7.61
N GLY A 99 23.62 31.90 -6.40
CA GLY A 99 23.05 31.24 -5.25
C GLY A 99 21.76 31.94 -4.82
N HIS A 100 20.69 31.17 -4.62
CA HIS A 100 19.48 31.67 -3.98
C HIS A 100 19.47 31.23 -2.52
N GLU A 101 19.66 32.19 -1.63
CA GLU A 101 19.56 32.00 -0.19
C GLU A 101 18.27 32.62 0.33
N ARG A 102 17.76 32.09 1.44
CA ARG A 102 16.60 32.69 2.11
C ARG A 102 17.07 33.98 2.79
N PRO A 103 16.50 35.15 2.45
CA PRO A 103 16.87 36.38 3.14
C PRO A 103 16.47 36.31 4.61
N PHE A 104 17.28 36.91 5.48
CA PHE A 104 16.90 37.12 6.87
C PHE A 104 15.68 38.03 6.97
N TYR A 105 14.86 37.81 8.00
CA TYR A 105 13.84 38.76 8.40
C TYR A 105 14.50 40.06 8.87
N PRO A 106 13.91 41.23 8.57
CA PRO A 106 14.34 42.51 9.14
C PRO A 106 14.29 42.48 10.67
N VAL A 107 15.17 43.26 11.30
CA VAL A 107 15.29 43.37 12.77
C VAL A 107 13.96 43.77 13.40
N GLU A 108 13.20 44.63 12.73
CA GLU A 108 11.89 45.14 13.17
C GLU A 108 10.80 44.04 13.19
N GLN A 109 11.03 42.92 12.51
CA GLN A 109 10.13 41.77 12.48
C GLN A 109 10.56 40.65 13.44
N CYS A 110 11.74 40.75 14.04
CA CYS A 110 12.21 39.79 15.04
C CYS A 110 11.48 40.05 16.36
N GLN A 111 10.99 38.99 17.00
CA GLN A 111 10.31 39.09 18.31
C GLN A 111 11.28 39.46 19.43
N SER A 112 12.51 38.95 19.35
CA SER A 112 13.62 39.28 20.24
C SER A 112 14.93 39.17 19.47
N ILE A 113 15.93 39.91 19.92
CA ILE A 113 17.31 39.84 19.44
C ILE A 113 18.18 39.70 20.69
N GLU A 114 19.04 38.67 20.69
CA GLU A 114 19.96 38.37 21.78
C GLU A 114 21.37 38.37 21.20
N ASP A 115 22.21 39.31 21.69
CA ASP A 115 23.60 39.42 21.27
C ASP A 115 24.50 38.59 22.17
N TYR A 116 25.36 37.78 21.55
CA TYR A 116 26.27 36.87 22.24
C TYR A 116 27.72 37.27 21.96
N TYR A 117 28.36 37.91 22.95
CA TYR A 117 29.76 38.33 22.86
C TYR A 117 30.66 37.28 23.53
N PRO A 118 31.76 36.84 22.88
CA PRO A 118 32.73 35.99 23.52
C PRO A 118 33.49 36.79 24.59
N GLY A 119 33.55 36.28 25.83
CA GLY A 119 34.30 36.94 26.91
C GLY A 119 35.80 36.70 26.84
N GLU A 120 36.23 35.62 26.20
CA GLU A 120 37.63 35.20 26.13
C GLU A 120 37.95 34.56 24.77
N CYS A 121 39.21 34.67 24.36
CA CYS A 121 39.68 34.07 23.12
C CYS A 121 39.73 32.54 23.25
N ILE A 122 39.04 31.83 22.37
CA ILE A 122 39.01 30.35 22.36
C ILE A 122 40.38 29.70 22.16
N HIS A 123 41.39 30.45 21.67
CA HIS A 123 42.73 29.94 21.40
C HIS A 123 43.74 30.22 22.52
N CYS A 124 43.71 31.42 23.11
CA CYS A 124 44.71 31.84 24.11
C CYS A 124 44.13 32.17 25.51
N GLY A 125 42.81 32.25 25.66
CA GLY A 125 42.14 32.55 26.94
C GLY A 125 42.23 34.00 27.38
N GLU A 126 42.77 34.90 26.56
CA GLU A 126 42.84 36.32 26.87
C GLU A 126 41.45 36.96 26.77
N ALA A 127 41.15 37.91 27.68
CA ALA A 127 39.86 38.60 27.72
C ALA A 127 39.64 39.42 26.45
N LEU A 128 38.47 39.26 25.85
CA LEU A 128 38.07 39.98 24.65
C LEU A 128 37.18 41.18 25.00
N ALA A 129 37.46 42.33 24.39
CA ALA A 129 36.62 43.53 24.48
C ALA A 129 36.61 44.24 23.12
N GLY A 130 35.43 44.63 22.64
CA GLY A 130 35.24 45.29 21.36
C GLY A 130 33.79 45.27 20.89
N GLU A 131 33.51 45.99 19.82
CA GLU A 131 32.22 45.99 19.13
C GLU A 131 32.39 45.41 17.73
N ASP A 132 31.43 44.59 17.30
CA ASP A 132 31.35 44.03 15.96
C ASP A 132 30.08 44.57 15.28
N SER A 133 30.27 45.29 14.16
CA SER A 133 29.18 45.88 13.40
C SER A 133 28.48 44.89 12.45
N GLU A 134 29.11 43.75 12.16
CA GLU A 134 28.60 42.73 11.23
C GLU A 134 28.65 41.32 11.85
N PRO A 135 27.90 41.07 12.93
CA PRO A 135 27.93 39.77 13.61
C PRO A 135 27.42 38.65 12.70
N TYR A 136 27.90 37.43 12.96
CA TYR A 136 27.31 36.24 12.35
C TYR A 136 25.89 36.02 12.88
N ARG A 137 24.93 35.84 11.96
CA ARG A 137 23.50 35.81 12.30
C ARG A 137 22.88 34.44 12.04
N ILE A 138 22.04 33.99 12.96
CA ILE A 138 21.11 32.87 12.79
C ILE A 138 19.73 33.36 13.21
N GLN A 139 18.68 32.97 12.48
CA GLN A 139 17.29 33.24 12.85
C GLN A 139 16.55 31.92 13.07
N THR A 140 16.06 31.73 14.29
CA THR A 140 15.18 30.62 14.64
C THR A 140 13.73 31.08 14.50
N ILE A 141 12.94 30.35 13.73
CA ILE A 141 11.53 30.68 13.47
C ILE A 141 10.69 29.55 14.06
N GLU A 142 10.08 29.81 15.20
CA GLU A 142 9.18 28.87 15.84
C GLU A 142 7.73 29.26 15.59
N ILE A 143 6.89 28.26 15.32
CA ILE A 143 5.44 28.46 15.27
C ILE A 143 4.94 28.31 16.71
N PRO A 144 4.32 29.35 17.31
CA PRO A 144 3.78 29.24 18.65
C PRO A 144 2.69 28.18 18.71
N LYS A 145 2.42 27.64 19.90
CA LYS A 145 1.38 26.62 20.11
C LYS A 145 0.04 27.11 19.55
N LEU A 146 -0.40 26.50 18.45
CA LEU A 146 -1.71 26.75 17.85
C LEU A 146 -2.78 26.04 18.69
N LEU A 147 -3.81 26.76 19.10
CA LEU A 147 -4.98 26.17 19.74
C LEU A 147 -5.93 25.66 18.64
N PRO A 148 -6.56 24.48 18.81
CA PRO A 148 -7.50 23.96 17.83
C PRO A 148 -8.77 24.81 17.81
N GLU A 149 -9.28 25.09 16.62
CA GLU A 149 -10.62 25.63 16.46
C GLU A 149 -11.65 24.48 16.60
N VAL A 150 -12.42 24.49 17.68
CA VAL A 150 -13.44 23.47 17.94
C VAL A 150 -14.80 23.98 17.49
N ARG A 151 -15.40 23.36 16.46
CA ARG A 151 -16.76 23.65 16.00
C ARG A 151 -17.66 22.45 16.21
N GLU A 152 -18.75 22.64 16.94
CA GLU A 152 -19.79 21.64 17.12
C GLU A 152 -20.96 21.93 16.18
N HIS A 153 -21.29 20.96 15.32
CA HIS A 153 -22.45 21.04 14.43
C HIS A 153 -23.58 20.18 14.99
N ARG A 154 -24.69 20.81 15.39
CA ARG A 154 -25.86 20.12 15.93
C ARG A 154 -26.98 20.12 14.90
N PHE A 155 -27.44 18.93 14.56
CA PHE A 155 -28.57 18.70 13.68
C PHE A 155 -29.73 18.19 14.52
N HIS A 156 -30.81 18.97 14.59
CA HIS A 156 -31.98 18.64 15.40
C HIS A 156 -33.08 18.06 14.51
N ALA A 157 -33.68 16.95 14.94
CA ALA A 157 -34.90 16.42 14.33
C ALA A 157 -36.11 17.12 14.95
N LEU A 158 -36.91 17.80 14.13
CA LEU A 158 -38.17 18.43 14.53
C LEU A 158 -39.34 17.62 13.94
N ARG A 159 -40.48 17.62 14.62
CA ARG A 159 -41.73 16.99 14.13
C ARG A 159 -42.59 18.04 13.43
N CYS A 160 -43.35 17.61 12.42
CA CYS A 160 -44.37 18.45 11.78
C CYS A 160 -45.63 18.55 12.62
#